data_AF-L0KBM0-F1
#
_entry.id   AF-L0KBM0-F1
#
_cell.length_a   1.000
_cell.length_b   1.000
_cell.length_c   1.000
_cell.angle_alpha   90.00
_cell.angle_beta   90.00
_cell.angle_gamma   90.00
#
_symmetry.space_group_name_H-M   'P 1'
#
loop_
_entity.id
_entity.type
_entity.pdbx_description
1 polymer ?
#
loop_
_entity_poly.entity_id
_entity_poly.type
_entity_poly.pdbx_seq_one_letter_code
_entity_poly.pdbx_strand_id
1 'polypeptide(L)'
;MKGDKIISLTLILLLSLVLVGCLEANAASNKVKLTIYKLGKGEITPKVGTHTYKQGATITLKAVAKKGYSFNKWSSKGINELNKKVKNCELVLDQDLTITAVFSDGKTLNFVDYDIEQVLRKKLQKWGKLNQHSNNILKEDVYGVKSLNIEGVEIESFQGLQFMPDLNYLDIRESKVTGNLFPLAKSNNLRQLIIREKTKLKDISQLDLLTQLKDLTLENHQLTELSQISNLSQLSRLNISSSSLKSIKGIENFTKLKRFTLQNGKVADISTLSQLTNLKRITINDLPVKDISPLSNLNNLKYLTLSELPVDESKDLTKVLKSMNNLKRLSLTDLKINRVDFLKGISQLSWLNLSRNSFSNLEKLKEHILRINNLSTLWLSQLGLENIDFLLKLDLNELKEVYIRGNNLDLSKEAEDMKVINKLKQKGVQVIYKWPWQ
;
A
#
# COMPACT_ATOMS: atom_id res chain seq x y z
N MET A 1 -83.83 -33.01 -47.08
CA MET A 1 -83.99 -31.58 -47.44
C MET A 1 -84.29 -30.82 -46.15
N LYS A 2 -83.39 -29.91 -45.73
CA LYS A 2 -83.46 -29.04 -44.53
C LYS A 2 -83.50 -29.82 -43.20
N GLY A 3 -82.57 -29.67 -42.25
CA GLY A 3 -81.95 -28.45 -41.78
C GLY A 3 -82.62 -28.09 -40.44
N ASP A 4 -82.03 -28.51 -39.32
CA ASP A 4 -81.70 -27.65 -38.17
C ASP A 4 -81.51 -28.42 -36.85
N LYS A 5 -80.36 -28.11 -36.23
CA LYS A 5 -80.09 -27.97 -34.79
C LYS A 5 -80.51 -29.10 -33.86
N ILE A 6 -79.57 -29.98 -33.55
CA ILE A 6 -79.19 -30.25 -32.14
C ILE A 6 -77.66 -30.40 -32.09
N ILE A 7 -76.98 -29.38 -31.57
CA ILE A 7 -75.57 -29.47 -31.16
C ILE A 7 -75.56 -30.35 -29.91
N SER A 8 -75.20 -31.62 -30.08
CA SER A 8 -75.04 -32.57 -28.99
C SER A 8 -73.79 -32.22 -28.17
N LEU A 9 -73.94 -32.13 -26.86
CA LEU A 9 -72.92 -31.86 -25.83
C LEU A 9 -71.71 -32.82 -25.84
N THR A 10 -71.65 -33.79 -26.76
CA THR A 10 -70.59 -34.81 -26.83
C THR A 10 -69.26 -34.30 -27.41
N LEU A 11 -69.20 -33.12 -28.02
CA LEU A 11 -67.95 -32.56 -28.56
C LEU A 11 -67.18 -31.67 -27.57
N ILE A 12 -67.78 -31.29 -26.43
CA ILE A 12 -67.11 -30.49 -25.39
C ILE A 12 -66.40 -31.39 -24.35
N LEU A 13 -66.78 -32.67 -24.21
CA LEU A 13 -66.14 -33.59 -23.26
C LEU A 13 -64.85 -34.27 -23.76
N LEU A 14 -64.54 -34.22 -25.06
CA LEU A 14 -63.32 -34.84 -25.63
C LEU A 14 -62.12 -33.90 -25.72
N LEU A 15 -62.31 -32.59 -25.49
CA LEU A 15 -61.21 -31.62 -25.31
C LEU A 15 -60.81 -31.44 -23.83
N SER A 16 -61.63 -31.91 -22.88
CA SER A 16 -61.30 -31.88 -21.44
C SER A 16 -60.51 -33.08 -20.94
N LEU A 17 -60.33 -34.14 -21.74
CA LEU A 17 -59.60 -35.35 -21.34
C LEU A 17 -58.15 -35.44 -21.85
N VAL A 18 -57.72 -34.54 -22.75
CA VAL A 18 -56.30 -34.39 -23.11
C VAL A 18 -55.60 -33.33 -22.25
N LEU A 19 -56.36 -32.49 -21.52
CA LEU A 19 -55.78 -31.48 -20.61
C LEU A 19 -55.62 -31.93 -19.15
N VAL A 20 -56.07 -33.14 -18.78
CA VAL A 20 -55.85 -33.69 -17.42
C VAL A 20 -54.62 -34.61 -17.36
N GLY A 21 -54.07 -35.02 -18.51
CA GLY A 21 -52.92 -35.93 -18.60
C GLY A 21 -51.54 -35.28 -18.80
N CYS A 22 -51.42 -33.95 -18.86
CA CYS A 22 -50.16 -33.30 -19.21
C CYS A 22 -49.89 -31.97 -18.46
N LEU A 23 -50.31 -31.89 -17.20
CA LEU A 23 -49.85 -30.87 -16.24
C LEU A 23 -49.34 -31.51 -14.94
N GLU A 24 -48.87 -32.76 -14.99
CA GLU A 24 -47.72 -33.18 -14.19
C GLU A 24 -46.42 -32.85 -14.95
N ALA A 25 -46.35 -31.62 -15.47
CA ALA A 25 -45.12 -31.03 -15.96
C ALA A 25 -44.27 -30.69 -14.73
N ASN A 26 -43.54 -31.68 -14.24
CA ASN A 26 -42.18 -31.54 -13.74
C ASN A 26 -41.92 -30.22 -12.97
N ALA A 27 -42.66 -29.97 -11.88
CA ALA A 27 -42.27 -28.96 -10.91
C ALA A 27 -41.05 -29.51 -10.16
N ALA A 28 -39.87 -29.45 -10.79
CA ALA A 28 -38.62 -29.49 -10.07
C ALA A 28 -38.74 -28.39 -9.02
N SER A 29 -39.05 -28.77 -7.77
CA SER A 29 -39.18 -27.78 -6.70
C SER A 29 -37.84 -27.06 -6.66
N ASN A 30 -37.78 -25.81 -7.08
CA ASN A 30 -36.54 -25.05 -7.07
C ASN A 30 -35.97 -25.17 -5.66
N LYS A 31 -34.77 -25.74 -5.55
CA LYS A 31 -34.10 -25.95 -4.27
C LYS A 31 -33.10 -24.83 -4.09
N VAL A 32 -33.06 -24.28 -2.88
CA VAL A 32 -32.10 -23.25 -2.48
C VAL A 32 -31.28 -23.74 -1.30
N LYS A 33 -30.06 -23.23 -1.18
CA LYS A 33 -29.10 -23.62 -0.14
C LYS A 33 -29.03 -22.55 0.94
N LEU A 34 -29.10 -22.98 2.18
CA LEU A 34 -28.76 -22.17 3.35
C LEU A 34 -27.45 -22.70 3.95
N THR A 35 -26.38 -21.92 3.84
CA THR A 35 -25.10 -22.21 4.50
C THR A 35 -25.01 -21.43 5.80
N ILE A 36 -24.82 -22.15 6.90
CA ILE A 36 -24.82 -21.59 8.26
C ILE A 36 -23.44 -21.73 8.88
N TYR A 37 -22.86 -20.60 9.29
CA TYR A 37 -21.64 -20.52 10.08
C TYR A 37 -21.92 -20.05 11.52
N LYS A 38 -20.93 -20.20 12.40
CA LYS A 38 -21.00 -19.75 13.79
C LYS A 38 -19.69 -19.09 14.20
N LEU A 39 -19.78 -17.94 14.88
CA LEU A 39 -18.69 -17.29 15.59
C LEU A 39 -19.01 -17.22 17.09
N GLY A 40 -18.07 -17.63 17.94
CA GLY A 40 -18.26 -17.72 19.39
C GLY A 40 -18.95 -19.02 19.86
N LYS A 41 -19.31 -19.08 21.15
CA LYS A 41 -19.86 -20.30 21.78
C LYS A 41 -21.37 -20.22 21.98
N GLY A 42 -22.06 -21.13 21.32
CA GLY A 42 -23.50 -21.33 21.39
C GLY A 42 -23.94 -22.48 20.51
N GLU A 43 -25.20 -22.85 20.64
CA GLU A 43 -25.88 -23.82 19.79
C GLU A 43 -26.74 -23.07 18.78
N ILE A 44 -26.84 -23.64 17.58
CA ILE A 44 -27.64 -23.09 16.49
C ILE A 44 -28.53 -24.17 15.88
N THR A 45 -29.73 -23.79 15.50
CA THR A 45 -30.67 -24.62 14.75
C THR A 45 -31.16 -23.82 13.55
N PRO A 46 -31.06 -24.33 12.31
CA PRO A 46 -30.38 -25.57 11.90
C PRO A 46 -28.88 -25.59 12.28
N LYS A 47 -28.28 -26.79 12.37
CA LYS A 47 -26.87 -26.93 12.78
C LYS A 47 -25.94 -26.26 11.76
N VAL A 48 -24.70 -25.95 12.18
CA VAL A 48 -23.65 -25.44 11.27
C VAL A 48 -23.51 -26.39 10.06
N GLY A 49 -23.40 -25.83 8.86
CA GLY A 49 -23.30 -26.57 7.61
C GLY A 49 -24.21 -26.02 6.52
N THR A 50 -24.22 -26.71 5.38
CA THR A 50 -25.07 -26.38 4.24
C THR A 50 -26.29 -27.29 4.22
N HIS A 51 -27.46 -26.67 4.19
CA HIS A 51 -28.76 -27.35 4.15
C HIS A 51 -29.51 -26.94 2.89
N THR A 52 -30.31 -27.86 2.36
CA THR A 52 -31.06 -27.64 1.12
C THR A 52 -32.55 -27.60 1.43
N TYR A 53 -33.23 -26.55 0.98
CA TYR A 53 -34.65 -26.31 1.21
C TYR A 53 -35.39 -26.08 -0.10
N LYS A 54 -36.72 -26.17 -0.07
CA LYS A 54 -37.56 -25.69 -1.18
C LYS A 54 -37.52 -24.16 -1.20
N GLN A 55 -37.47 -23.55 -2.39
CA GLN A 55 -37.59 -22.10 -2.56
C GLN A 55 -38.92 -21.61 -1.97
N GLY A 56 -38.90 -20.49 -1.25
CA GLY A 56 -40.03 -19.97 -0.47
C GLY A 56 -40.22 -20.63 0.91
N ALA A 57 -39.38 -21.61 1.29
CA ALA A 57 -39.50 -22.24 2.61
C ALA A 57 -39.20 -21.24 3.73
N THR A 58 -40.04 -21.26 4.77
CA THR A 58 -39.79 -20.51 6.00
C THR A 58 -39.02 -21.38 6.99
N ILE A 59 -37.82 -20.95 7.36
CA ILE A 59 -36.93 -21.64 8.28
C ILE A 59 -36.84 -20.86 9.59
N THR A 60 -37.02 -21.55 10.70
CA THR A 60 -36.76 -20.96 12.02
C THR A 60 -35.28 -21.10 12.37
N LEU A 61 -34.59 -19.98 12.43
CA LEU A 61 -33.26 -19.88 13.00
C LEU A 61 -33.38 -19.75 14.52
N LYS A 62 -32.64 -20.56 15.28
CA LYS A 62 -32.53 -20.45 16.74
C LYS A 62 -31.06 -20.37 17.15
N ALA A 63 -30.77 -19.50 18.10
CA ALA A 63 -29.44 -19.33 18.67
C ALA A 63 -29.50 -19.35 20.20
N VAL A 64 -28.82 -20.32 20.82
CA VAL A 64 -28.72 -20.45 22.27
C VAL A 64 -27.27 -20.22 22.68
N ALA A 65 -27.02 -19.14 23.43
CA ALA A 65 -25.68 -18.83 23.88
C ALA A 65 -25.25 -19.79 24.99
N LYS A 66 -23.99 -20.25 24.96
CA LYS A 66 -23.41 -21.01 26.08
C LYS A 66 -23.25 -20.09 27.30
N LYS A 67 -23.25 -20.64 28.52
CA LYS A 67 -23.00 -19.87 29.76
C LYS A 67 -21.77 -18.96 29.61
N GLY A 68 -21.92 -17.68 29.95
CA GLY A 68 -20.89 -16.64 29.79
C GLY A 68 -20.87 -15.95 28.42
N TYR A 69 -21.65 -16.42 27.44
CA TYR A 69 -21.83 -15.79 26.14
C TYR A 69 -23.24 -15.21 26.02
N SER A 70 -23.36 -14.22 25.14
CA SER A 70 -24.60 -13.62 24.68
C SER A 70 -24.68 -13.76 23.16
N PHE A 71 -25.87 -14.05 22.65
CA PHE A 71 -26.12 -13.94 21.21
C PHE A 71 -26.13 -12.46 20.85
N ASN A 72 -25.31 -12.08 19.87
CA ASN A 72 -25.18 -10.69 19.42
C ASN A 72 -26.09 -10.44 18.22
N LYS A 73 -25.92 -11.19 17.13
CA LYS A 73 -26.73 -11.06 15.92
C LYS A 73 -26.61 -12.25 14.98
N TRP A 74 -27.56 -12.35 14.05
CA TRP A 74 -27.35 -13.02 12.77
C TRP A 74 -26.68 -12.04 11.79
N SER A 75 -25.81 -12.52 10.93
CA SER A 75 -25.17 -11.73 9.88
C SER A 75 -25.25 -12.50 8.57
N SER A 76 -25.58 -11.84 7.47
CA SER A 76 -25.56 -12.45 6.13
C SER A 76 -24.75 -11.61 5.16
N LYS A 77 -24.25 -12.24 4.10
CA LYS A 77 -23.60 -11.55 2.99
C LYS A 77 -24.68 -11.16 1.98
N GLY A 78 -24.91 -9.86 1.77
CA GLY A 78 -25.80 -9.34 0.71
C GLY A 78 -27.27 -9.07 1.09
N ILE A 79 -27.70 -9.29 2.34
CA ILE A 79 -29.04 -8.91 2.81
C ILE A 79 -28.93 -7.98 4.03
N ASN A 80 -29.40 -6.75 3.92
CA ASN A 80 -29.35 -5.76 5.00
C ASN A 80 -30.25 -6.14 6.19
N GLU A 81 -31.35 -6.85 5.95
CA GLU A 81 -32.40 -7.12 6.93
C GLU A 81 -32.12 -8.25 7.92
N LEU A 82 -31.08 -9.06 7.73
CA LEU A 82 -30.77 -10.18 8.63
C LEU A 82 -29.84 -9.81 9.79
N ASN A 83 -29.42 -8.55 9.92
CA ASN A 83 -28.71 -8.03 11.10
C ASN A 83 -29.64 -7.91 12.33
N LYS A 84 -30.41 -8.96 12.64
CA LYS A 84 -31.37 -9.00 13.73
C LYS A 84 -30.67 -9.47 15.01
N LYS A 85 -30.84 -8.72 16.09
CA LYS A 85 -30.43 -9.10 17.47
C LYS A 85 -31.37 -10.16 18.10
N VAL A 86 -32.36 -10.62 17.35
CA VAL A 86 -33.34 -11.60 17.82
C VAL A 86 -32.75 -13.00 17.71
N LYS A 87 -32.65 -13.70 18.85
CA LYS A 87 -32.06 -15.06 18.95
C LYS A 87 -32.79 -16.07 18.07
N ASN A 88 -34.11 -15.94 18.00
CA ASN A 88 -34.97 -16.81 17.23
C ASN A 88 -35.69 -15.97 16.17
N CYS A 89 -35.47 -16.25 14.90
CA CYS A 89 -36.14 -15.53 13.82
C CYS A 89 -36.57 -16.47 12.70
N GLU A 90 -37.61 -16.08 11.99
CA GLU A 90 -38.05 -16.74 10.78
C GLU A 90 -37.36 -16.10 9.57
N LEU A 91 -36.94 -16.96 8.65
CA LEU A 91 -36.26 -16.61 7.43
C LEU A 91 -36.99 -17.29 6.27
N VAL A 92 -37.48 -16.50 5.33
CA VAL A 92 -37.97 -17.02 4.04
C VAL A 92 -36.78 -17.18 3.10
N LEU A 93 -36.61 -18.37 2.54
CA LEU A 93 -35.51 -18.72 1.64
C LEU A 93 -35.96 -18.70 0.18
N ASP A 94 -35.81 -17.55 -0.48
CA ASP A 94 -36.14 -17.39 -1.90
C ASP A 94 -34.92 -17.53 -2.83
N GLN A 95 -33.72 -17.55 -2.24
CA GLN A 95 -32.44 -17.70 -2.95
C GLN A 95 -31.41 -18.36 -2.04
N ASP A 96 -30.27 -18.76 -2.62
CA ASP A 96 -29.12 -19.23 -1.86
C ASP A 96 -28.65 -18.16 -0.89
N LEU A 97 -28.45 -18.56 0.37
CA LEU A 97 -28.13 -17.63 1.44
C LEU A 97 -27.03 -18.18 2.34
N THR A 98 -26.08 -17.31 2.68
CA THR A 98 -25.09 -17.58 3.72
C THR A 98 -25.35 -16.71 4.93
N ILE A 99 -25.49 -17.35 6.09
CA ILE A 99 -25.70 -16.69 7.38
C ILE A 99 -24.64 -17.10 8.40
N THR A 100 -24.40 -16.24 9.39
CA THR A 100 -23.48 -16.47 10.50
C THR A 100 -24.14 -16.05 11.80
N ALA A 101 -24.24 -16.97 12.77
CA ALA A 101 -24.59 -16.62 14.16
C ALA A 101 -23.38 -16.03 14.87
N VAL A 102 -23.53 -14.89 15.52
CA VAL A 102 -22.45 -14.25 16.28
C VAL A 102 -22.79 -14.29 17.77
N PHE A 103 -21.98 -14.99 18.56
CA PHE A 103 -22.04 -15.00 20.02
C PHE A 103 -20.83 -14.27 20.61
N SER A 104 -21.00 -13.50 21.68
CA SER A 104 -19.91 -12.83 22.39
C SER A 104 -20.09 -12.88 23.91
N ASP A 105 -19.02 -13.01 24.66
CA ASP A 105 -18.99 -12.84 26.12
C ASP A 105 -18.82 -11.36 26.53
N GLY A 106 -18.93 -10.43 25.57
CA GLY A 106 -18.75 -8.98 25.76
C GLY A 106 -17.29 -8.53 25.94
N LYS A 107 -16.39 -9.42 26.34
CA LYS A 107 -15.00 -9.13 26.73
C LYS A 107 -13.98 -9.63 25.71
N THR A 108 -14.22 -10.79 25.11
CA THR A 108 -13.35 -11.42 24.13
C THR A 108 -13.40 -10.68 22.80
N LEU A 109 -12.22 -10.45 22.26
CA LEU A 109 -11.99 -9.96 20.92
C LEU A 109 -11.82 -11.16 19.98
N ASN A 110 -12.74 -11.28 19.02
CA ASN A 110 -12.73 -12.38 18.07
C ASN A 110 -12.03 -11.96 16.77
N PHE A 111 -11.03 -12.72 16.36
CA PHE A 111 -10.42 -12.65 15.04
C PHE A 111 -11.00 -13.76 14.18
N VAL A 112 -11.33 -13.45 12.93
CA VAL A 112 -11.77 -14.50 11.97
C VAL A 112 -10.57 -15.21 11.38
N ASP A 113 -9.47 -14.50 11.22
CA ASP A 113 -8.24 -14.98 10.63
C ASP A 113 -7.29 -15.51 11.71
N TYR A 114 -7.01 -16.81 11.63
CA TYR A 114 -6.19 -17.51 12.61
C TYR A 114 -4.76 -16.97 12.63
N ASP A 115 -4.18 -16.69 11.47
CA ASP A 115 -2.78 -16.26 11.36
C ASP A 115 -2.59 -14.87 11.94
N ILE A 116 -3.51 -13.93 11.66
CA ILE A 116 -3.52 -12.61 12.31
C ILE A 116 -3.65 -12.74 13.83
N GLU A 117 -4.53 -13.63 14.31
CA GLU A 117 -4.67 -13.88 15.74
C GLU A 117 -3.36 -14.38 16.36
N GLN A 118 -2.68 -15.34 15.71
CA GLN A 118 -1.41 -15.89 16.21
C GLN A 118 -0.31 -14.83 16.25
N VAL A 119 -0.21 -13.96 15.23
CA VAL A 119 0.74 -12.84 15.22
C VAL A 119 0.47 -11.90 16.41
N LEU A 120 -0.79 -11.56 16.66
CA LEU A 120 -1.16 -10.72 17.79
C LEU A 120 -0.87 -11.39 19.13
N ARG A 121 -1.18 -12.68 19.29
CA ARG A 121 -0.89 -13.45 20.52
C ARG A 121 0.59 -13.44 20.84
N LYS A 122 1.46 -13.73 19.86
CA LYS A 122 2.91 -13.67 20.04
C LYS A 122 3.36 -12.28 20.50
N LYS A 123 2.80 -11.22 19.92
CA LYS A 123 3.10 -9.84 20.33
C LYS A 123 2.66 -9.57 21.77
N LEU A 124 1.44 -9.94 22.14
CA LEU A 124 0.89 -9.72 23.49
C LEU A 124 1.64 -10.54 24.55
N GLN A 125 2.04 -11.77 24.24
CA GLN A 125 2.88 -12.61 25.10
C GLN A 125 4.25 -11.96 25.34
N LYS A 126 4.90 -11.44 24.29
CA LYS A 126 6.16 -10.68 24.41
C LYS A 126 6.00 -9.43 25.29
N TRP A 127 4.81 -8.85 25.35
CA TRP A 127 4.48 -7.71 26.20
C TRP A 127 4.03 -8.10 27.62
N GLY A 128 3.98 -9.40 27.94
CA GLY A 128 3.47 -9.89 29.22
C GLY A 128 1.96 -9.68 29.42
N LYS A 129 1.23 -9.29 28.37
CA LYS A 129 -0.23 -9.04 28.42
C LYS A 129 -1.06 -10.30 28.29
N LEU A 130 -0.47 -11.37 27.76
CA LEU A 130 -1.14 -12.63 27.54
C LEU A 130 -0.24 -13.76 28.05
N ASN A 131 -0.80 -14.67 28.84
CA ASN A 131 -0.05 -15.86 29.27
C ASN A 131 -0.13 -16.95 28.17
N GLN A 132 0.78 -17.93 28.24
CA GLN A 132 0.87 -19.00 27.25
C GLN A 132 -0.33 -19.98 27.29
N HIS A 133 -1.24 -19.84 28.26
CA HIS A 133 -2.43 -20.69 28.46
C HIS A 133 -3.74 -19.91 28.23
N SER A 134 -3.66 -18.65 27.79
CA SER A 134 -4.84 -17.80 27.61
C SER A 134 -5.64 -18.28 26.41
N ASN A 135 -6.84 -18.79 26.67
CA ASN A 135 -7.74 -19.26 25.61
C ASN A 135 -8.27 -18.12 24.72
N ASN A 136 -8.47 -16.92 25.28
CA ASN A 136 -9.07 -15.79 24.58
C ASN A 136 -8.15 -14.57 24.62
N ILE A 137 -8.25 -13.71 23.61
CA ILE A 137 -7.74 -12.33 23.65
C ILE A 137 -8.91 -11.44 24.08
N LEU A 138 -8.76 -10.65 25.13
CA LEU A 138 -9.75 -9.70 25.59
C LEU A 138 -9.57 -8.34 24.90
N LYS A 139 -10.63 -7.53 24.88
CA LYS A 139 -10.60 -6.17 24.33
C LYS A 139 -9.58 -5.27 25.03
N GLU A 140 -9.35 -5.48 26.33
CA GLU A 140 -8.38 -4.73 27.12
C GLU A 140 -6.92 -5.15 26.83
N ASP A 141 -6.71 -6.41 26.43
CA ASP A 141 -5.36 -6.93 26.13
C ASP A 141 -4.72 -6.16 24.97
N VAL A 142 -5.52 -5.73 23.99
CA VAL A 142 -5.05 -5.00 22.81
C VAL A 142 -4.83 -3.51 23.04
N TYR A 143 -5.14 -2.97 24.22
CA TYR A 143 -4.87 -1.57 24.52
C TYR A 143 -3.37 -1.29 24.47
N GLY A 144 -2.99 -0.16 23.88
CA GLY A 144 -1.60 0.21 23.63
C GLY A 144 -0.94 -0.51 22.45
N VAL A 145 -1.59 -1.46 21.78
CA VAL A 145 -1.05 -2.09 20.56
C VAL A 145 -1.16 -1.10 19.39
N LYS A 146 -0.13 -0.26 19.27
CA LYS A 146 -0.06 0.80 18.25
C LYS A 146 0.34 0.30 16.87
N SER A 147 1.08 -0.79 16.81
CA SER A 147 1.62 -1.36 15.58
C SER A 147 1.45 -2.87 15.53
N LEU A 148 1.14 -3.39 14.35
CA LEU A 148 1.13 -4.82 14.07
C LEU A 148 1.90 -5.07 12.75
N ASN A 149 2.88 -5.96 12.79
CA ASN A 149 3.57 -6.47 11.61
C ASN A 149 3.11 -7.92 11.41
N ILE A 150 2.54 -8.19 10.25
CA ILE A 150 1.96 -9.46 9.83
C ILE A 150 2.75 -9.86 8.59
N GLU A 151 3.60 -10.87 8.72
CA GLU A 151 4.60 -11.21 7.71
C GLU A 151 4.49 -12.68 7.31
N GLY A 152 4.47 -12.95 6.01
CA GLY A 152 4.58 -14.30 5.48
C GLY A 152 3.34 -15.19 5.70
N VAL A 153 2.14 -14.63 5.88
CA VAL A 153 0.91 -15.39 6.17
C VAL A 153 -0.17 -15.23 5.10
N GLU A 154 -1.17 -16.11 5.09
CA GLU A 154 -2.35 -15.95 4.24
C GLU A 154 -3.46 -15.22 5.00
N ILE A 155 -3.76 -13.99 4.58
CA ILE A 155 -4.78 -13.15 5.20
C ILE A 155 -6.10 -13.33 4.46
N GLU A 156 -6.99 -14.10 5.07
CA GLU A 156 -8.37 -14.31 4.63
C GLU A 156 -9.32 -13.22 5.14
N SER A 157 -9.01 -12.60 6.29
CA SER A 157 -9.89 -11.59 6.86
C SER A 157 -9.21 -10.65 7.87
N PHE A 158 -9.36 -9.33 7.68
CA PHE A 158 -8.94 -8.34 8.68
C PHE A 158 -9.95 -8.16 9.84
N GLN A 159 -10.99 -8.98 9.90
CA GLN A 159 -12.02 -8.89 10.94
C GLN A 159 -11.42 -9.17 12.33
N GLY A 160 -11.59 -8.22 13.24
CA GLY A 160 -10.98 -8.17 14.56
C GLY A 160 -10.15 -6.89 14.75
N LEU A 161 -9.41 -6.49 13.71
CA LEU A 161 -8.51 -5.33 13.77
C LEU A 161 -9.24 -3.99 13.91
N GLN A 162 -10.49 -3.87 13.45
CA GLN A 162 -11.27 -2.63 13.61
C GLN A 162 -11.57 -2.28 15.07
N PHE A 163 -11.45 -3.26 15.97
CA PHE A 163 -11.73 -3.10 17.39
C PHE A 163 -10.47 -2.85 18.21
N MET A 164 -9.30 -2.77 17.58
CA MET A 164 -8.05 -2.40 18.26
C MET A 164 -7.95 -0.87 18.34
N PRO A 165 -8.15 -0.26 19.51
CA PRO A 165 -8.35 1.19 19.60
C PRO A 165 -7.07 1.97 19.32
N ASP A 166 -5.89 1.42 19.56
CA ASP A 166 -4.63 2.16 19.38
C ASP A 166 -3.90 1.85 18.07
N LEU A 167 -4.38 0.87 17.30
CA LEU A 167 -3.71 0.38 16.10
C LEU A 167 -3.70 1.48 15.02
N ASN A 168 -2.52 2.04 14.78
CA ASN A 168 -2.31 3.11 13.81
C ASN A 168 -1.30 2.77 12.72
N TYR A 169 -0.52 1.70 12.89
CA TYR A 169 0.44 1.18 11.94
C TYR A 169 0.17 -0.29 11.67
N LEU A 170 -0.03 -0.64 10.40
CA LEU A 170 -0.18 -2.01 9.95
C LEU A 170 0.82 -2.28 8.82
N ASP A 171 1.59 -3.35 8.96
CA ASP A 171 2.50 -3.85 7.95
C ASP A 171 2.09 -5.28 7.63
N ILE A 172 1.83 -5.56 6.35
CA ILE A 172 1.35 -6.85 5.86
C ILE A 172 2.29 -7.45 4.81
N ARG A 173 3.59 -7.12 4.88
CA ARG A 173 4.60 -7.59 3.92
C ARG A 173 4.59 -9.11 3.76
N GLU A 174 4.98 -9.59 2.58
CA GLU A 174 5.10 -11.02 2.28
C GLU A 174 3.82 -11.85 2.52
N SER A 175 2.66 -11.20 2.68
CA SER A 175 1.42 -11.88 3.03
C SER A 175 0.47 -11.97 1.84
N LYS A 176 -0.23 -13.10 1.66
CA LYS A 176 -1.21 -13.26 0.59
C LYS A 176 -2.58 -12.81 1.07
N VAL A 177 -3.14 -11.73 0.50
CA VAL A 177 -4.41 -11.17 0.95
C VAL A 177 -5.54 -11.61 0.03
N THR A 178 -6.36 -12.55 0.49
CA THR A 178 -7.58 -12.99 -0.20
C THR A 178 -8.83 -12.29 0.35
N GLY A 179 -8.76 -11.79 1.59
CA GLY A 179 -9.80 -11.02 2.26
C GLY A 179 -9.97 -9.60 1.74
N ASN A 180 -11.11 -8.98 2.08
CA ASN A 180 -11.37 -7.57 1.75
C ASN A 180 -10.90 -6.61 2.86
N LEU A 181 -10.61 -5.35 2.49
CA LEU A 181 -10.09 -4.32 3.40
C LEU A 181 -11.16 -3.58 4.22
N PHE A 182 -12.45 -3.91 4.07
CA PHE A 182 -13.54 -3.21 4.75
C PHE A 182 -13.44 -3.18 6.29
N PRO A 183 -12.95 -4.23 6.99
CA PRO A 183 -12.69 -4.12 8.43
C PRO A 183 -11.67 -3.02 8.74
N LEU A 184 -10.60 -2.90 7.95
CA LEU A 184 -9.60 -1.84 8.16
C LEU A 184 -10.19 -0.45 7.94
N ALA A 185 -11.10 -0.28 6.98
CA ALA A 185 -11.79 1.00 6.75
C ALA A 185 -12.66 1.45 7.94
N LYS A 186 -13.10 0.50 8.77
CA LYS A 186 -13.82 0.78 10.03
C LYS A 186 -12.90 1.08 11.21
N SER A 187 -11.59 0.93 11.05
CA SER A 187 -10.64 1.33 12.10
C SER A 187 -10.58 2.84 12.19
N ASN A 188 -10.87 3.38 13.38
CA ASN A 188 -10.82 4.83 13.61
C ASN A 188 -9.38 5.38 13.63
N ASN A 189 -8.38 4.52 13.83
CA ASN A 189 -7.02 4.95 14.17
C ASN A 189 -5.94 4.51 13.19
N LEU A 190 -6.25 3.67 12.19
CA LEU A 190 -5.27 3.30 11.18
C LEU A 190 -4.81 4.54 10.40
N ARG A 191 -3.51 4.82 10.39
CA ARG A 191 -2.90 5.97 9.70
C ARG A 191 -1.78 5.57 8.75
N GLN A 192 -1.16 4.42 8.97
CA GLN A 192 -0.04 3.94 8.18
C GLN A 192 -0.28 2.50 7.76
N LEU A 193 -0.16 2.25 6.46
CA LEU A 193 -0.29 0.93 5.88
C LEU A 193 0.91 0.64 4.98
N ILE A 194 1.58 -0.46 5.24
CA ILE A 194 2.71 -0.95 4.46
C ILE A 194 2.30 -2.26 3.79
N ILE A 195 2.30 -2.25 2.46
CA ILE A 195 2.04 -3.42 1.62
C ILE A 195 3.24 -3.58 0.69
N ARG A 196 4.07 -4.56 0.97
CA ARG A 196 5.34 -4.79 0.26
C ARG A 196 5.47 -6.23 -0.19
N GLU A 197 6.44 -6.47 -1.07
CA GLU A 197 7.08 -7.77 -1.32
C GLU A 197 6.15 -8.99 -1.37
N LYS A 198 5.90 -9.54 -2.57
CA LYS A 198 5.08 -10.77 -2.76
C LYS A 198 3.65 -10.71 -2.19
N THR A 199 3.24 -9.59 -1.60
CA THR A 199 1.86 -9.40 -1.17
C THR A 199 0.96 -9.36 -2.40
N LYS A 200 -0.02 -10.25 -2.44
CA LYS A 200 -1.03 -10.27 -3.50
C LYS A 200 -2.32 -9.74 -2.92
N LEU A 201 -2.60 -8.46 -3.14
CA LEU A 201 -3.93 -7.91 -2.92
C LEU A 201 -4.78 -8.21 -4.16
N LYS A 202 -5.88 -8.95 -3.98
CA LYS A 202 -6.75 -9.34 -5.10
C LYS A 202 -7.36 -8.14 -5.83
N ASP A 203 -7.65 -7.07 -5.09
CA ASP A 203 -8.32 -5.88 -5.61
C ASP A 203 -7.76 -4.62 -4.94
N ILE A 204 -6.91 -3.88 -5.66
CA ILE A 204 -6.24 -2.68 -5.17
C ILE A 204 -7.21 -1.52 -4.92
N SER A 205 -8.38 -1.51 -5.59
CA SER A 205 -9.36 -0.43 -5.45
C SER A 205 -9.95 -0.35 -4.05
N GLN A 206 -9.87 -1.43 -3.26
CA GLN A 206 -10.33 -1.43 -1.87
C GLN A 206 -9.49 -0.54 -0.94
N LEU A 207 -8.27 -0.18 -1.34
CA LEU A 207 -7.47 0.78 -0.60
C LEU A 207 -8.15 2.15 -0.54
N ASP A 208 -8.96 2.49 -1.53
CA ASP A 208 -9.69 3.74 -1.63
C ASP A 208 -10.69 3.93 -0.47
N LEU A 209 -11.06 2.85 0.23
CA LEU A 209 -11.88 2.87 1.44
C LEU A 209 -11.13 3.40 2.68
N LEU A 210 -9.79 3.39 2.67
CA LEU A 210 -8.95 3.68 3.84
C LEU A 210 -8.63 5.19 3.95
N THR A 211 -9.66 6.03 3.86
CA THR A 211 -9.57 7.50 3.71
C THR A 211 -8.82 8.23 4.82
N GLN A 212 -8.58 7.58 5.97
CA GLN A 212 -7.84 8.14 7.10
C GLN A 212 -6.31 7.93 7.02
N LEU A 213 -5.81 7.21 6.00
CA LEU A 213 -4.38 6.98 5.82
C LEU A 213 -3.62 8.28 5.59
N LYS A 214 -2.51 8.42 6.31
CA LYS A 214 -1.53 9.51 6.21
C LYS A 214 -0.22 9.05 5.60
N ASP A 215 0.04 7.74 5.62
CA ASP A 215 1.21 7.10 5.06
C ASP A 215 0.82 5.79 4.39
N LEU A 216 1.27 5.62 3.15
CA LEU A 216 1.03 4.43 2.38
C LEU A 216 2.31 4.04 1.65
N THR A 217 2.73 2.80 1.84
CA THR A 217 3.73 2.15 0.98
C THR A 217 3.08 1.01 0.22
N LEU A 218 3.20 1.01 -1.11
CA LEU A 218 2.73 -0.04 -2.01
C LEU A 218 3.87 -0.52 -2.90
N GLU A 219 4.22 -1.80 -2.83
CA GLU A 219 5.23 -2.40 -3.72
C GLU A 219 4.68 -3.62 -4.46
N ASN A 220 4.94 -3.69 -5.77
CA ASN A 220 4.62 -4.82 -6.64
C ASN A 220 3.14 -5.24 -6.65
N HIS A 221 2.25 -4.27 -6.87
CA HIS A 221 0.84 -4.53 -7.12
C HIS A 221 0.43 -4.12 -8.53
N GLN A 222 -0.66 -4.70 -9.02
CA GLN A 222 -1.28 -4.39 -10.33
C GLN A 222 -1.92 -2.97 -10.37
N LEU A 223 -1.41 -2.03 -9.58
CA LEU A 223 -1.78 -0.62 -9.63
C LEU A 223 -1.26 -0.06 -10.96
N THR A 224 -2.17 0.35 -11.84
CA THR A 224 -1.81 0.91 -13.15
C THR A 224 -1.86 2.43 -13.17
N GLU A 225 -2.67 3.03 -12.29
CA GLU A 225 -2.79 4.48 -12.11
C GLU A 225 -3.24 4.86 -10.68
N LEU A 226 -2.97 6.10 -10.24
CA LEU A 226 -3.26 6.55 -8.86
C LEU A 226 -4.72 6.97 -8.63
N SER A 227 -5.50 7.15 -9.70
CA SER A 227 -6.96 7.33 -9.65
C SER A 227 -7.66 6.22 -8.87
N GLN A 228 -7.09 5.00 -8.87
CA GLN A 228 -7.59 3.82 -8.15
C GLN A 228 -7.55 3.96 -6.62
N ILE A 229 -6.83 4.95 -6.10
CA ILE A 229 -6.69 5.26 -4.67
C ILE A 229 -6.86 6.76 -4.38
N SER A 230 -7.64 7.45 -5.21
CA SER A 230 -7.79 8.92 -5.19
C SER A 230 -8.50 9.48 -3.95
N ASN A 231 -9.30 8.69 -3.24
CA ASN A 231 -9.99 9.12 -2.01
C ASN A 231 -9.06 9.23 -0.79
N LEU A 232 -7.79 8.84 -0.91
CA LEU A 232 -6.78 8.93 0.16
C LEU A 232 -6.24 10.37 0.36
N SER A 233 -7.15 11.35 0.43
CA SER A 233 -6.85 12.79 0.53
C SER A 233 -6.05 13.21 1.77
N GLN A 234 -5.96 12.34 2.80
CA GLN A 234 -5.18 12.60 4.01
C GLN A 234 -3.70 12.21 3.90
N LEU A 235 -3.27 11.62 2.77
CA LEU A 235 -1.90 11.19 2.56
C LEU A 235 -0.92 12.36 2.69
N SER A 236 0.09 12.14 3.54
CA SER A 236 1.23 13.02 3.74
C SER A 236 2.53 12.39 3.25
N ARG A 237 2.56 11.06 3.14
CA ARG A 237 3.65 10.26 2.59
C ARG A 237 3.05 9.18 1.68
N LEU A 238 3.61 9.04 0.49
CA LEU A 238 3.25 8.00 -0.46
C LEU A 238 4.53 7.43 -1.06
N ASN A 239 4.72 6.13 -0.92
CA ASN A 239 5.81 5.39 -1.54
C ASN A 239 5.23 4.30 -2.45
N ILE A 240 5.57 4.34 -3.72
CA ILE A 240 5.12 3.37 -4.71
C ILE A 240 6.32 2.81 -5.46
N SER A 241 6.42 1.49 -5.48
CA SER A 241 7.29 0.74 -6.39
C SER A 241 6.46 -0.26 -7.19
N SER A 242 6.17 0.01 -8.47
CA SER A 242 5.32 -0.89 -9.27
C SER A 242 5.65 -0.87 -10.75
N SER A 243 6.15 -2.00 -11.25
CA SER A 243 6.42 -2.24 -12.67
C SER A 243 5.19 -2.11 -13.58
N SER A 244 3.98 -2.13 -12.99
CA SER A 244 2.71 -2.00 -13.70
C SER A 244 2.17 -0.57 -13.76
N LEU A 245 2.69 0.35 -12.94
CA LEU A 245 2.22 1.73 -12.89
C LEU A 245 2.66 2.48 -14.16
N LYS A 246 1.68 2.95 -14.93
CA LYS A 246 1.90 3.66 -16.20
C LYS A 246 1.68 5.16 -16.09
N SER A 247 0.88 5.60 -15.12
CA SER A 247 0.53 7.00 -14.92
C SER A 247 0.39 7.34 -13.45
N ILE A 248 0.74 8.58 -13.08
CA ILE A 248 0.46 9.16 -11.77
C ILE A 248 -0.79 10.05 -11.77
N LYS A 249 -1.65 9.97 -12.79
CA LYS A 249 -2.96 10.63 -12.78
C LYS A 249 -3.73 10.27 -11.51
N GLY A 250 -4.33 11.27 -10.85
CA GLY A 250 -4.99 11.14 -9.56
C GLY A 250 -4.12 11.60 -8.37
N ILE A 251 -2.82 11.79 -8.56
CA ILE A 251 -1.91 12.31 -7.51
C ILE A 251 -2.29 13.70 -7.02
N GLU A 252 -2.93 14.50 -7.87
CA GLU A 252 -3.44 15.84 -7.56
C GLU A 252 -4.45 15.86 -6.41
N ASN A 253 -5.11 14.73 -6.13
CA ASN A 253 -6.03 14.58 -5.00
C ASN A 253 -5.31 14.53 -3.64
N PHE A 254 -4.01 14.22 -3.61
CA PHE A 254 -3.21 14.15 -2.39
C PHE A 254 -2.63 15.52 -2.03
N THR A 255 -3.48 16.52 -1.88
CA THR A 255 -3.09 17.93 -1.65
C THR A 255 -2.26 18.16 -0.38
N LYS A 256 -2.30 17.21 0.58
CA LYS A 256 -1.52 17.22 1.83
C LYS A 256 -0.16 16.50 1.71
N LEU A 257 0.17 15.97 0.53
CA LEU A 257 1.38 15.17 0.31
C LEU A 257 2.64 16.00 0.53
N LYS A 258 3.53 15.50 1.39
CA LYS A 258 4.81 16.13 1.73
C LYS A 258 6.00 15.32 1.26
N ARG A 259 5.84 14.01 1.09
CA ARG A 259 6.89 13.10 0.62
C ARG A 259 6.31 12.16 -0.41
N PHE A 260 6.94 12.10 -1.57
CA PHE A 260 6.58 11.20 -2.63
C PHE A 260 7.81 10.41 -3.07
N THR A 261 7.70 9.09 -3.04
CA THR A 261 8.69 8.18 -3.61
C THR A 261 8.00 7.38 -4.70
N LEU A 262 8.60 7.39 -5.88
CA LEU A 262 8.17 6.63 -7.03
C LEU A 262 9.38 5.91 -7.61
N GLN A 263 9.31 4.59 -7.67
CA GLN A 263 10.40 3.77 -8.16
C GLN A 263 9.87 2.67 -9.09
N ASN A 264 10.68 2.19 -10.02
CA ASN A 264 10.45 1.00 -10.85
C ASN A 264 9.07 1.01 -11.52
N GLY A 265 8.97 1.38 -12.79
CA GLY A 265 7.66 1.48 -13.43
C GLY A 265 7.72 1.94 -14.88
N LYS A 266 6.57 2.36 -15.40
CA LYS A 266 6.41 2.81 -16.79
C LYS A 266 5.89 4.25 -16.88
N VAL A 267 5.93 4.99 -15.78
CA VAL A 267 5.53 6.39 -15.71
C VAL A 267 6.56 7.23 -16.47
N ALA A 268 6.14 7.87 -17.56
CA ALA A 268 6.97 8.80 -18.33
C ALA A 268 6.57 10.26 -18.13
N ASP A 269 5.29 10.51 -17.84
CA ASP A 269 4.72 11.85 -17.62
C ASP A 269 4.50 12.10 -16.13
N ILE A 270 5.13 13.16 -15.61
CA ILE A 270 5.01 13.63 -14.23
C ILE A 270 4.40 15.04 -14.13
N SER A 271 3.74 15.52 -15.19
CA SER A 271 3.15 16.87 -15.30
C SER A 271 2.23 17.23 -14.12
N THR A 272 1.47 16.27 -13.62
CA THR A 272 0.54 16.46 -12.49
C THR A 272 1.24 16.78 -11.16
N LEU A 273 2.55 16.49 -11.01
CA LEU A 273 3.31 16.87 -9.81
C LEU A 273 3.37 18.38 -9.60
N SER A 274 3.29 19.17 -10.68
CA SER A 274 3.35 20.63 -10.62
C SER A 274 2.29 21.28 -9.71
N GLN A 275 1.20 20.55 -9.42
CA GLN A 275 0.10 21.00 -8.56
C GLN A 275 0.37 20.78 -7.06
N LEU A 276 1.33 19.92 -6.70
CA LEU A 276 1.58 19.52 -5.31
C LEU A 276 2.64 20.39 -4.63
N THR A 277 2.35 21.68 -4.52
CA THR A 277 3.27 22.70 -3.97
C THR A 277 3.65 22.50 -2.50
N ASN A 278 2.96 21.61 -1.76
CA ASN A 278 3.30 21.20 -0.40
C ASN A 278 4.41 20.15 -0.30
N LEU A 279 4.87 19.58 -1.43
CA LEU A 279 5.92 18.58 -1.45
C LEU A 279 7.24 19.15 -0.90
N LYS A 280 7.85 18.37 0.00
CA LYS A 280 9.15 18.68 0.63
C LYS A 280 10.23 17.69 0.24
N ARG A 281 9.85 16.48 -0.15
CA ARG A 281 10.76 15.41 -0.59
C ARG A 281 10.18 14.68 -1.78
N ILE A 282 10.99 14.54 -2.82
CA ILE A 282 10.71 13.71 -3.99
C ILE A 282 11.88 12.75 -4.21
N THR A 283 11.55 11.49 -4.45
CA THR A 283 12.47 10.47 -4.94
C THR A 283 11.85 9.81 -6.16
N ILE A 284 12.49 9.91 -7.31
CA ILE A 284 12.08 9.25 -8.56
C ILE A 284 13.26 8.41 -9.05
N ASN A 285 13.06 7.10 -9.16
CA ASN A 285 14.12 6.15 -9.55
C ASN A 285 13.63 5.16 -10.61
N ASP A 286 14.47 4.83 -11.59
CA ASP A 286 14.22 3.77 -12.58
C ASP A 286 12.85 3.92 -13.28
N LEU A 287 12.71 5.02 -14.03
CA LEU A 287 11.51 5.36 -14.79
C LEU A 287 11.87 6.03 -16.13
N PRO A 288 11.03 5.88 -17.17
CA PRO A 288 11.26 6.51 -18.47
C PRO A 288 10.92 8.01 -18.50
N VAL A 289 11.12 8.74 -17.40
CA VAL A 289 10.85 10.18 -17.29
C VAL A 289 11.95 10.96 -18.00
N LYS A 290 11.55 11.76 -19.00
CA LYS A 290 12.46 12.62 -19.77
C LYS A 290 12.35 14.10 -19.39
N ASP A 291 11.12 14.57 -19.18
CA ASP A 291 10.79 15.95 -18.83
C ASP A 291 10.59 16.08 -17.32
N ILE A 292 11.45 16.89 -16.68
CA ILE A 292 11.37 17.20 -15.26
C ILE A 292 10.94 18.64 -14.99
N SER A 293 10.59 19.41 -16.03
CA SER A 293 10.08 20.78 -15.93
C SER A 293 8.89 20.95 -14.97
N PRO A 294 8.00 19.96 -14.75
CA PRO A 294 6.91 20.08 -13.77
C PRO A 294 7.39 20.30 -12.32
N LEU A 295 8.63 19.91 -12.01
CA LEU A 295 9.20 20.09 -10.67
C LEU A 295 9.57 21.55 -10.38
N SER A 296 9.66 22.42 -11.40
CA SER A 296 10.07 23.83 -11.25
C SER A 296 9.13 24.67 -10.38
N ASN A 297 7.86 24.27 -10.25
CA ASN A 297 6.85 24.95 -9.43
C ASN A 297 6.90 24.55 -7.95
N LEU A 298 7.74 23.57 -7.58
CA LEU A 298 7.78 22.99 -6.24
C LEU A 298 8.73 23.75 -5.31
N ASN A 299 8.41 25.03 -5.07
CA ASN A 299 9.27 25.96 -4.33
C ASN A 299 9.53 25.54 -2.86
N ASN A 300 8.73 24.64 -2.29
CA ASN A 300 8.89 24.11 -0.93
C ASN A 300 9.78 22.86 -0.85
N LEU A 301 10.28 22.37 -1.99
CA LEU A 301 11.07 21.16 -2.06
C LEU A 301 12.43 21.36 -1.37
N LYS A 302 12.76 20.45 -0.43
CA LYS A 302 14.01 20.47 0.35
C LYS A 302 14.93 19.31 -0.01
N TYR A 303 14.38 18.23 -0.54
CA TYR A 303 15.09 16.99 -0.86
C TYR A 303 14.63 16.50 -2.24
N LEU A 304 15.55 16.43 -3.18
CA LEU A 304 15.30 15.89 -4.52
C LEU A 304 16.28 14.76 -4.80
N THR A 305 15.75 13.59 -5.15
CA THR A 305 16.51 12.45 -5.65
C THR A 305 15.95 12.02 -6.98
N LEU A 306 16.77 12.09 -8.01
CA LEU A 306 16.51 11.56 -9.34
C LEU A 306 17.60 10.55 -9.65
N SER A 307 17.20 9.32 -10.01
CA SER A 307 18.16 8.27 -10.32
C SER A 307 17.68 7.38 -11.46
N GLU A 308 18.60 6.96 -12.33
CA GLU A 308 18.31 6.01 -13.42
C GLU A 308 17.14 6.49 -14.32
N LEU A 309 17.17 7.77 -14.71
CA LEU A 309 16.16 8.41 -15.58
C LEU A 309 16.81 8.91 -16.87
N PRO A 310 16.16 8.75 -18.04
CA PRO A 310 16.64 9.28 -19.31
C PRO A 310 16.32 10.78 -19.48
N VAL A 311 16.68 11.61 -18.49
CA VAL A 311 16.37 13.06 -18.47
C VAL A 311 17.07 13.78 -19.61
N ASP A 312 16.36 14.66 -20.31
CA ASP A 312 16.96 15.55 -21.30
C ASP A 312 17.67 16.73 -20.59
N GLU A 313 18.97 16.57 -20.38
CA GLU A 313 19.81 17.58 -19.74
C GLU A 313 19.73 18.96 -20.43
N SER A 314 19.54 18.99 -21.76
CA SER A 314 19.67 20.21 -22.57
C SER A 314 18.55 21.23 -22.37
N LYS A 315 17.42 20.82 -21.78
CA LYS A 315 16.23 21.67 -21.61
C LYS A 315 15.89 21.95 -20.15
N ASP A 316 16.05 20.98 -19.25
CA ASP A 316 15.27 21.00 -18.02
C ASP A 316 16.06 21.16 -16.71
N LEU A 317 17.22 20.53 -16.56
CA LEU A 317 17.93 20.48 -15.27
C LEU A 317 18.32 21.88 -14.75
N THR A 318 18.92 22.72 -15.60
CA THR A 318 19.35 24.07 -15.19
C THR A 318 18.15 24.96 -14.83
N LYS A 319 17.07 24.90 -15.61
CA LYS A 319 15.87 25.71 -15.37
C LYS A 319 15.17 25.31 -14.08
N VAL A 320 14.98 24.01 -13.89
CA VAL A 320 14.31 23.44 -12.73
C VAL A 320 15.09 23.72 -11.45
N LEU A 321 16.41 23.47 -11.44
CA LEU A 321 17.17 23.63 -10.21
C LEU A 321 17.38 25.10 -9.81
N LYS A 322 17.40 26.04 -10.77
CA LYS A 322 17.45 27.48 -10.49
C LYS A 322 16.22 28.01 -9.75
N SER A 323 15.05 27.37 -9.89
CA SER A 323 13.86 27.80 -9.13
C SER A 323 13.83 27.24 -7.70
N MET A 324 14.64 26.22 -7.40
CA MET A 324 14.60 25.48 -6.13
C MET A 324 15.45 26.12 -5.02
N ASN A 325 15.10 27.34 -4.62
CA ASN A 325 15.85 28.12 -3.62
C ASN A 325 15.88 27.48 -2.21
N ASN A 326 14.93 26.60 -1.89
CA ASN A 326 14.85 25.91 -0.59
C ASN A 326 15.51 24.51 -0.57
N LEU A 327 16.10 24.09 -1.69
CA LEU A 327 16.69 22.77 -1.82
C LEU A 327 17.92 22.64 -0.92
N LYS A 328 17.94 21.61 -0.07
CA LYS A 328 19.06 21.35 0.85
C LYS A 328 19.86 20.14 0.43
N ARG A 329 19.20 19.14 -0.16
CA ARG A 329 19.81 17.91 -0.63
C ARG A 329 19.40 17.62 -2.07
N LEU A 330 20.40 17.41 -2.91
CA LEU A 330 20.24 17.07 -4.32
C LEU A 330 21.01 15.77 -4.62
N SER A 331 20.31 14.77 -5.12
CA SER A 331 20.91 13.55 -5.67
C SER A 331 20.50 13.40 -7.12
N LEU A 332 21.47 13.41 -8.02
CA LEU A 332 21.33 13.15 -9.44
C LEU A 332 22.29 12.00 -9.77
N THR A 333 21.78 10.76 -9.82
CA THR A 333 22.63 9.56 -9.93
C THR A 333 22.27 8.76 -11.17
N ASP A 334 23.24 8.36 -11.97
CA ASP A 334 22.98 7.58 -13.19
C ASP A 334 21.91 8.20 -14.10
N LEU A 335 22.07 9.51 -14.36
CA LEU A 335 21.21 10.27 -15.26
C LEU A 335 21.89 10.55 -16.60
N LYS A 336 23.07 9.97 -16.84
CA LYS A 336 23.93 10.19 -18.02
C LYS A 336 24.24 11.68 -18.26
N ILE A 337 24.29 12.47 -17.20
CA ILE A 337 24.60 13.90 -17.26
C ILE A 337 26.02 14.09 -17.77
N ASN A 338 26.21 14.99 -18.73
CA ASN A 338 27.49 15.27 -19.37
C ASN A 338 27.98 16.73 -19.24
N ARG A 339 27.13 17.66 -18.80
CA ARG A 339 27.47 19.06 -18.52
C ARG A 339 27.16 19.40 -17.05
N VAL A 340 27.58 20.59 -16.63
CA VAL A 340 27.50 21.03 -15.21
C VAL A 340 26.85 22.40 -15.05
N ASP A 341 26.30 22.96 -16.13
CA ASP A 341 25.74 24.32 -16.13
C ASP A 341 24.58 24.47 -15.13
N PHE A 342 23.92 23.37 -14.79
CA PHE A 342 22.86 23.33 -13.79
C PHE A 342 23.35 23.67 -12.38
N LEU A 343 24.63 23.48 -12.06
CA LEU A 343 25.23 23.85 -10.77
C LEU A 343 25.46 25.37 -10.66
N LYS A 344 25.35 26.13 -11.75
CA LYS A 344 25.59 27.58 -11.73
C LYS A 344 24.51 28.28 -10.88
N GLY A 345 24.94 28.88 -9.78
CA GLY A 345 24.08 29.63 -8.85
C GLY A 345 23.47 28.79 -7.73
N ILE A 346 23.76 27.48 -7.68
CA ILE A 346 23.35 26.61 -6.58
C ILE A 346 24.43 26.64 -5.51
N SER A 347 24.21 27.37 -4.42
CA SER A 347 25.15 27.50 -3.30
C SER A 347 24.56 27.10 -1.94
N GLN A 348 23.24 26.91 -1.90
CA GLN A 348 22.46 26.62 -0.69
C GLN A 348 22.50 25.15 -0.24
N LEU A 349 23.07 24.25 -1.05
CA LEU A 349 23.06 22.81 -0.77
C LEU A 349 24.00 22.46 0.39
N SER A 350 23.54 21.54 1.24
CA SER A 350 24.38 20.94 2.29
C SER A 350 24.71 19.47 2.01
N TRP A 351 24.12 18.88 0.98
CA TRP A 351 24.30 17.49 0.59
C TRP A 351 24.15 17.40 -0.93
N LEU A 352 25.17 16.86 -1.60
CA LEU A 352 25.18 16.71 -3.05
C LEU A 352 25.66 15.31 -3.43
N ASN A 353 24.91 14.66 -4.32
CA ASN A 353 25.33 13.42 -4.97
C ASN A 353 25.19 13.53 -6.47
N LEU A 354 26.31 13.37 -7.16
CA LEU A 354 26.40 13.37 -8.62
C LEU A 354 26.94 12.04 -9.16
N SER A 355 27.08 11.02 -8.31
CA SER A 355 27.72 9.74 -8.62
C SER A 355 27.10 9.06 -9.86
N ARG A 356 27.89 8.21 -10.53
CA ARG A 356 27.46 7.44 -11.71
C ARG A 356 27.00 8.31 -12.90
N ASN A 357 27.58 9.49 -13.09
CA ASN A 357 27.36 10.29 -14.31
C ASN A 357 28.64 10.36 -15.17
N SER A 358 28.53 10.89 -16.38
CA SER A 358 29.60 10.91 -17.39
C SER A 358 29.90 12.34 -17.84
N PHE A 359 30.40 13.16 -16.93
CA PHE A 359 30.73 14.56 -17.21
C PHE A 359 31.88 14.67 -18.21
N SER A 360 31.70 15.48 -19.26
CA SER A 360 32.73 15.71 -20.28
C SER A 360 33.88 16.60 -19.81
N ASN A 361 33.65 17.42 -18.78
CA ASN A 361 34.63 18.33 -18.21
C ASN A 361 34.61 18.28 -16.68
N LEU A 362 35.47 17.42 -16.12
CA LEU A 362 35.60 17.21 -14.68
C LEU A 362 36.24 18.42 -13.98
N GLU A 363 37.08 19.21 -14.64
CA GLU A 363 37.64 20.43 -14.04
C GLU A 363 36.56 21.48 -13.79
N LYS A 364 35.70 21.72 -14.79
CA LYS A 364 34.54 22.60 -14.63
C LYS A 364 33.58 22.10 -13.54
N LEU A 365 33.41 20.78 -13.41
CA LEU A 365 32.64 20.19 -12.30
C LEU A 365 33.25 20.57 -10.94
N LYS A 366 34.56 20.37 -10.77
CA LYS A 366 35.29 20.72 -9.53
C LYS A 366 35.12 22.20 -9.19
N GLU A 367 35.32 23.09 -10.17
CA GLU A 367 35.13 24.53 -9.99
C GLU A 367 33.72 24.90 -9.49
N HIS A 368 32.68 24.26 -10.01
CA HIS A 368 31.32 24.50 -9.55
C HIS A 368 31.05 23.97 -8.15
N ILE A 369 31.60 22.80 -7.79
CA ILE A 369 31.47 22.23 -6.45
C ILE A 369 32.13 23.16 -5.40
N LEU A 370 33.27 23.77 -5.72
CA LEU A 370 33.97 24.72 -4.84
C LEU A 370 33.15 25.98 -4.51
N ARG A 371 32.10 26.29 -5.28
CA ARG A 371 31.21 27.43 -5.03
C ARG A 371 30.05 27.09 -4.07
N ILE A 372 29.96 25.85 -3.60
CA ILE A 372 28.91 25.39 -2.68
C ILE A 372 29.46 25.39 -1.26
N ASN A 373 29.27 26.50 -0.55
CA ASN A 373 29.99 26.78 0.69
C ASN A 373 29.55 25.95 1.90
N ASN A 374 28.37 25.33 1.86
CA ASN A 374 27.77 24.66 3.02
C ASN A 374 27.73 23.12 2.90
N LEU A 375 28.55 22.54 2.01
CA LEU A 375 28.53 21.09 1.75
C LEU A 375 29.02 20.31 2.96
N SER A 376 28.11 19.56 3.58
CA SER A 376 28.44 18.63 4.65
C SER A 376 28.65 17.20 4.16
N THR A 377 28.03 16.84 3.03
CA THR A 377 28.19 15.50 2.44
C THR A 377 28.27 15.60 0.92
N LEU A 378 29.25 14.91 0.35
CA LEU A 378 29.53 14.94 -1.08
C LEU A 378 29.76 13.53 -1.65
N TRP A 379 28.98 13.15 -2.66
CA TRP A 379 29.09 11.87 -3.33
C TRP A 379 29.49 12.06 -4.79
N LEU A 380 30.68 11.57 -5.12
CA LEU A 380 31.35 11.66 -6.42
C LEU A 380 31.88 10.29 -6.85
N SER A 381 31.16 9.22 -6.51
CA SER A 381 31.59 7.87 -6.85
C SER A 381 31.34 7.59 -8.34
N GLN A 382 32.25 6.85 -8.98
CA GLN A 382 32.13 6.42 -10.38
C GLN A 382 31.92 7.59 -11.36
N LEU A 383 32.78 8.61 -11.27
CA LEU A 383 32.81 9.75 -12.20
C LEU A 383 34.02 9.74 -13.14
N GLY A 384 34.96 8.82 -12.93
CA GLY A 384 36.24 8.81 -13.64
C GLY A 384 37.19 9.90 -13.17
N LEU A 385 37.09 10.36 -11.92
CA LEU A 385 38.06 11.31 -11.37
C LEU A 385 39.47 10.70 -11.37
N GLU A 386 40.44 11.45 -11.88
CA GLU A 386 41.86 11.08 -11.90
C GLU A 386 42.66 11.71 -10.75
N ASN A 387 42.05 12.68 -10.05
CA ASN A 387 42.59 13.30 -8.85
C ASN A 387 41.48 13.90 -7.99
N ILE A 388 41.79 14.16 -6.73
CA ILE A 388 40.86 14.69 -5.72
C ILE A 388 41.44 15.83 -4.87
N ASP A 389 42.55 16.44 -5.27
CA ASP A 389 43.22 17.54 -4.56
C ASP A 389 42.28 18.72 -4.24
N PHE A 390 41.35 19.01 -5.15
CA PHE A 390 40.36 20.08 -5.01
C PHE A 390 39.49 19.93 -3.75
N LEU A 391 39.31 18.71 -3.21
CA LEU A 391 38.55 18.48 -1.99
C LEU A 391 39.15 19.20 -0.79
N LEU A 392 40.47 19.42 -0.77
CA LEU A 392 41.15 20.19 0.28
C LEU A 392 40.86 21.69 0.22
N LYS A 393 40.25 22.17 -0.88
CA LYS A 393 39.86 23.57 -1.07
C LYS A 393 38.41 23.84 -0.61
N LEU A 394 37.67 22.80 -0.21
CA LEU A 394 36.35 22.94 0.39
C LEU A 394 36.45 23.41 1.85
N ASP A 395 35.36 23.96 2.41
CA ASP A 395 35.30 24.25 3.83
C ASP A 395 35.25 22.93 4.64
N LEU A 396 36.39 22.57 5.21
CA LEU A 396 36.55 21.33 5.97
C LEU A 396 35.90 21.39 7.36
N ASN A 397 35.43 22.54 7.83
CA ASN A 397 34.63 22.62 9.06
C ASN A 397 33.20 22.12 8.83
N GLU A 398 32.69 22.28 7.60
CA GLU A 398 31.34 21.86 7.22
C GLU A 398 31.32 20.43 6.67
N LEU A 399 32.34 20.06 5.89
CA LEU A 399 32.44 18.78 5.20
C LEU A 399 32.67 17.62 6.18
N LYS A 400 31.69 16.70 6.27
CA LYS A 400 31.73 15.54 7.18
C LYS A 400 31.98 14.24 6.46
N GLU A 401 31.43 14.08 5.26
CA GLU A 401 31.45 12.81 4.53
C GLU A 401 31.73 13.01 3.04
N VAL A 402 32.65 12.23 2.50
CA VAL A 402 32.97 12.20 1.07
C VAL A 402 33.00 10.77 0.54
N TYR A 403 32.28 10.52 -0.55
CA TYR A 403 32.20 9.23 -1.23
C TYR A 403 32.80 9.30 -2.63
N ILE A 404 33.95 8.66 -2.84
CA ILE A 404 34.76 8.74 -4.08
C ILE A 404 35.11 7.36 -4.64
N ARG A 405 34.32 6.33 -4.31
CA ARG A 405 34.53 4.94 -4.77
C ARG A 405 34.49 4.84 -6.29
N GLY A 406 35.30 3.93 -6.85
CA GLY A 406 35.24 3.59 -8.28
C GLY A 406 35.64 4.71 -9.23
N ASN A 407 36.52 5.61 -8.78
CA ASN A 407 37.21 6.58 -9.63
C ASN A 407 38.61 6.06 -10.01
N ASN A 408 39.29 6.75 -10.92
CA ASN A 408 40.60 6.39 -11.47
C ASN A 408 41.74 6.95 -10.60
N LEU A 409 41.66 6.75 -9.29
CA LEU A 409 42.60 7.30 -8.31
C LEU A 409 43.75 6.32 -8.03
N ASP A 410 44.96 6.84 -7.83
CA ASP A 410 46.08 6.03 -7.35
C ASP A 410 46.00 5.90 -5.82
N LEU A 411 45.63 4.70 -5.36
CA LEU A 411 45.44 4.41 -3.94
C LEU A 411 46.66 3.73 -3.29
N SER A 412 47.82 3.75 -3.94
CA SER A 412 49.07 3.25 -3.35
C SER A 412 49.54 4.13 -2.18
N LYS A 413 50.29 3.57 -1.23
CA LYS A 413 50.59 4.18 0.09
C LYS A 413 51.19 5.59 0.00
N GLU A 414 51.92 5.90 -1.07
CA GLU A 414 52.65 7.16 -1.25
C GLU A 414 52.07 8.07 -2.35
N ALA A 415 51.01 7.63 -3.01
CA ALA A 415 50.32 8.40 -4.04
C ALA A 415 49.70 9.69 -3.50
N GLU A 416 49.58 10.69 -4.37
CA GLU A 416 49.04 12.00 -3.98
C GLU A 416 47.57 11.91 -3.53
N ASP A 417 46.75 11.08 -4.19
CA ASP A 417 45.35 10.88 -3.79
C ASP A 417 45.24 10.28 -2.37
N MET A 418 46.12 9.33 -2.01
CA MET A 418 46.15 8.80 -0.64
C MET A 418 46.59 9.84 0.38
N LYS A 419 47.52 10.74 0.03
CA LYS A 419 47.87 11.87 0.90
C LYS A 419 46.69 12.81 1.10
N VAL A 420 45.92 13.11 0.05
CA VAL A 420 44.68 13.90 0.12
C VAL A 420 43.67 13.23 1.05
N ILE A 421 43.41 11.93 0.87
CA ILE A 421 42.49 11.15 1.72
C ILE A 421 42.92 11.22 3.19
N ASN A 422 44.21 11.04 3.48
CA ASN A 422 44.74 11.08 4.83
C ASN A 422 44.61 12.48 5.46
N LYS A 423 44.88 13.55 4.70
CA LYS A 423 44.67 14.94 5.14
C LYS A 423 43.21 15.21 5.48
N LEU A 424 42.26 14.76 4.65
CA LEU A 424 40.83 14.87 4.92
C LEU A 424 40.43 14.15 6.22
N LYS A 425 40.90 12.90 6.41
CA LYS A 425 40.64 12.13 7.63
C LYS A 425 41.22 12.79 8.88
N GLN A 426 42.43 13.36 8.80
CA GLN A 426 43.04 14.12 9.90
C GLN A 426 42.22 15.35 10.29
N LYS A 427 41.45 15.91 9.35
CA LYS A 427 40.51 17.01 9.59
C LYS A 427 39.12 16.54 10.04
N GLY A 428 38.94 15.24 10.31
CA GLY A 428 37.69 14.68 10.81
C GLY A 428 36.68 14.29 9.71
N VAL A 429 37.06 14.38 8.44
CA VAL A 429 36.18 13.99 7.31
C VAL A 429 36.19 12.46 7.16
N GLN A 430 35.00 11.85 7.15
CA GLN A 430 34.85 10.44 6.78
C GLN A 430 34.98 10.30 5.27
N VAL A 431 36.04 9.61 4.82
CA VAL A 431 36.29 9.38 3.39
C VAL A 431 36.03 7.92 3.04
N ILE A 432 35.09 7.73 2.11
CA ILE A 432 34.65 6.44 1.61
C ILE A 432 35.17 6.27 0.17
N TYR A 433 36.26 5.52 0.02
CA TYR A 433 36.98 5.36 -1.25
C TYR A 433 37.16 3.89 -1.70
N LYS A 434 36.85 2.93 -0.82
CA LYS A 434 36.81 1.49 -1.14
C LYS A 434 35.41 0.92 -0.95
N TRP A 435 35.10 -0.12 -1.72
CA TRP A 435 33.91 -0.93 -1.46
C TRP A 435 34.05 -1.68 -0.13
N PRO A 436 32.95 -2.00 0.57
CA PRO A 436 33.00 -2.74 1.85
C PRO A 436 33.71 -4.11 1.77
N TRP A 437 33.87 -4.65 0.56
CA TRP A 437 34.45 -5.95 0.24
C TRP A 437 35.88 -5.85 -0.35
N GLN A 438 36.55 -4.70 -0.23
CA GLN A 438 37.94 -4.43 -0.66
C GLN A 438 38.76 -3.85 0.50
#